data_AF-A0A3A1YMH5-F1
#
_entry.id   AF-A0A3A1YMH5-F1
#
_cell.length_a   1.000
_cell.length_b   1.000
_cell.length_c   1.000
_cell.angle_alpha   90.00
_cell.angle_beta   90.00
_cell.angle_gamma   90.00
#
_symmetry.space_group_name_H-M   'P 1'
#
loop_
_entity.id
_entity.type
_entity.pdbx_description
1 polymer ?
#
loop_
_entity_poly.entity_id
_entity_poly.type
_entity_poly.pdbx_seq_one_letter_code
_entity_poly.pdbx_strand_id
1 'polypeptide(L)'
;GIKIHDWDKWEDPFRLTMDAYWKYQGEKEKKLYAVIEAFAQNNGQLGVSDARYINALKLFIQGVVPLEYYAHRGFAHAGRHFTGAGARVAAQLQAIDELRHFQTETHALSNYNKYFNGLHSSSHWFDRLWYLSVPKSFFEDGLTAGPFEFLAAVSFSFEYVLTNLLFVPFMSGAAHNGDMSTVTFGFSAQSDESRHMTLGIECIKFMLEQDPANVPIVQGWIDKWFWRGFRVLTLVAMMQDYMLPKRVMSWREAWEMYAEENGGALFRDLARYGIREPQGWKQACEAKDHISHQAWNIFYNYTQAAAFHTWVPEESEMQWLSEKYPDSFDKHYRPRLEYLRQEQQAGRRFYNNALPMLCTVCQIPMAFTEPGDPTKICYRESDYKGDKYHFCSDGCKHIFDHEPEKYMQSWLPVHQIYQGHCFSPDVDPTAPDFDPLGAVLDWYRLEKGRDNMEFEGSEDQKNFATWRGDPLPGSAAPEGESL
;
A
#
# COMPACT_ATOMS: atom_id res chain seq x y z
N GLY A 1 13.15 24.82 -10.28
CA GLY A 1 13.56 24.21 -11.56
C GLY A 1 12.56 24.52 -12.65
N ILE A 2 11.30 24.12 -12.42
CA ILE A 2 10.17 24.39 -13.33
C ILE A 2 10.00 25.89 -13.61
N LYS A 3 9.70 26.20 -14.88
CA LYS A 3 9.37 27.54 -15.37
C LYS A 3 7.94 27.55 -15.90
N ILE A 4 7.14 28.50 -15.43
CA ILE A 4 5.79 28.75 -15.91
C ILE A 4 5.78 30.17 -16.49
N HIS A 5 5.53 30.30 -17.78
CA HIS A 5 5.50 31.61 -18.46
C HIS A 5 4.12 32.24 -18.41
N ASP A 6 3.07 31.42 -18.44
CA ASP A 6 1.70 31.90 -18.58
C ASP A 6 0.71 30.97 -17.86
N TRP A 7 0.23 31.42 -16.70
CA TRP A 7 -0.78 30.71 -15.91
C TRP A 7 -2.19 30.77 -16.50
N ASP A 8 -2.45 31.67 -17.45
CA ASP A 8 -3.77 31.78 -18.09
C ASP A 8 -4.00 30.64 -19.11
N LYS A 9 -2.95 29.87 -19.44
CA LYS A 9 -3.03 28.62 -20.21
C LYS A 9 -3.41 27.41 -19.38
N TRP A 10 -3.64 27.56 -18.08
CA TRP A 10 -4.15 26.47 -17.26
C TRP A 10 -5.60 26.16 -17.68
N GLU A 11 -5.84 24.93 -18.14
CA GLU A 11 -7.19 24.44 -18.39
C GLU A 11 -7.73 23.76 -17.12
N ASP A 12 -8.88 24.23 -16.65
CA ASP A 12 -9.50 23.66 -15.45
C ASP A 12 -9.86 22.18 -15.67
N PRO A 13 -9.29 21.25 -14.87
CA PRO A 13 -9.53 19.81 -15.04
C PRO A 13 -11.00 19.44 -14.78
N PHE A 14 -11.70 20.26 -13.99
CA PHE A 14 -13.13 20.14 -13.73
C PHE A 14 -13.69 21.51 -13.34
N ARG A 15 -14.95 21.75 -13.68
CA ARG A 15 -15.62 23.05 -13.50
C ARG A 15 -16.76 22.94 -12.49
N LEU A 16 -16.41 22.73 -11.22
CA LEU A 16 -17.35 22.66 -10.11
C LEU A 16 -17.29 23.94 -9.27
N THR A 17 -18.40 24.68 -9.23
CA THR A 17 -18.58 25.77 -8.25
C THR A 17 -18.86 25.19 -6.87
N MET A 18 -18.62 25.97 -5.81
CA MET A 18 -18.77 25.48 -4.44
C MET A 18 -20.20 25.01 -4.09
N ASP A 19 -21.23 25.66 -4.62
CA ASP A 19 -22.62 25.26 -4.43
C ASP A 19 -22.92 23.90 -5.10
N ALA A 20 -22.37 23.66 -6.30
CA ALA A 20 -22.47 22.38 -6.97
C ALA A 20 -21.70 21.30 -6.21
N TYR A 21 -20.47 21.59 -5.78
CA TYR A 21 -19.64 20.69 -4.99
C TYR A 21 -20.37 20.24 -3.71
N TRP A 22 -20.87 21.20 -2.91
CA TRP A 22 -21.62 20.88 -1.69
C TRP A 22 -22.90 20.10 -1.95
N LYS A 23 -23.63 20.42 -3.03
CA LYS A 23 -24.84 19.69 -3.41
C LYS A 23 -24.53 18.22 -3.73
N TYR A 24 -23.54 17.96 -4.59
CA TYR A 24 -23.23 16.60 -5.00
C TYR A 24 -22.58 15.78 -3.88
N GLN A 25 -21.60 16.35 -3.17
CA GLN A 25 -20.98 15.67 -2.04
C GLN A 25 -21.98 15.42 -0.91
N GLY A 26 -22.84 16.39 -0.59
CA GLY A 26 -23.87 16.21 0.45
C GLY A 26 -24.83 15.06 0.16
N GLU A 27 -25.23 14.84 -1.10
CA GLU A 27 -26.08 13.71 -1.48
C GLU A 27 -25.31 12.37 -1.46
N LYS A 28 -24.02 12.38 -1.79
CA LYS A 28 -23.15 11.18 -1.68
C LYS A 28 -23.00 10.76 -0.22
N GLU A 29 -22.71 11.70 0.68
CA GLU A 29 -22.52 11.43 2.11
C GLU A 29 -23.79 10.88 2.76
N LYS A 30 -24.97 11.48 2.48
CA LYS A 30 -26.25 10.95 3.02
C LYS A 30 -26.46 9.47 2.69
N LYS A 31 -26.16 9.07 1.45
CA LYS A 31 -26.31 7.68 1.01
C LYS A 31 -25.25 6.77 1.62
N LEU A 32 -23.99 7.22 1.65
CA LEU A 32 -22.88 6.48 2.22
C LEU A 32 -23.12 6.15 3.70
N TYR A 33 -23.44 7.16 4.52
CA TYR A 33 -23.67 6.94 5.95
C TYR A 33 -24.92 6.11 6.23
N ALA A 34 -25.98 6.23 5.43
CA ALA A 34 -27.14 5.34 5.56
C ALA A 34 -26.76 3.86 5.36
N VAL A 35 -25.84 3.56 4.43
CA VAL A 35 -25.34 2.20 4.22
C VAL A 35 -24.40 1.76 5.34
N ILE A 36 -23.49 2.62 5.81
CA ILE A 36 -22.59 2.31 6.93
C ILE A 36 -23.38 2.00 8.20
N GLU A 37 -24.41 2.80 8.51
CA GLU A 37 -25.29 2.59 9.65
C GLU A 37 -26.09 1.29 9.51
N ALA A 38 -26.67 1.03 8.34
CA ALA A 38 -27.38 -0.22 8.06
C ALA A 38 -26.44 -1.43 8.16
N PHE A 39 -25.21 -1.33 7.67
CA PHE A 39 -24.20 -2.39 7.77
C PHE A 39 -23.90 -2.73 9.23
N ALA A 40 -23.64 -1.71 10.06
CA ALA A 40 -23.39 -1.91 11.49
C ALA A 40 -24.63 -2.47 12.23
N GLN A 41 -25.82 -1.93 11.96
CA GLN A 41 -27.07 -2.36 12.58
C GLN A 41 -27.39 -3.84 12.30
N ASN A 42 -27.04 -4.34 11.11
CA ASN A 42 -27.34 -5.70 10.67
C ASN A 42 -26.18 -6.69 10.90
N ASN A 43 -25.16 -6.32 11.69
CA ASN A 43 -23.94 -7.13 11.87
C ASN A 43 -23.30 -7.56 10.54
N GLY A 44 -23.23 -6.63 9.58
CA GLY A 44 -22.78 -6.92 8.21
C GLY A 44 -21.37 -7.49 8.13
N GLN A 45 -20.53 -7.31 9.16
CA GLN A 45 -19.21 -7.92 9.25
C GLN A 45 -19.24 -9.45 9.23
N LEU A 46 -20.36 -10.08 9.59
CA LEU A 46 -20.53 -11.54 9.51
C LEU A 46 -20.74 -12.03 8.06
N GLY A 47 -21.10 -11.13 7.15
CA GLY A 47 -21.36 -11.42 5.74
C GLY A 47 -20.11 -11.54 4.87
N VAL A 48 -18.92 -11.27 5.42
CA VAL A 48 -17.67 -11.43 4.67
C VAL A 48 -17.36 -12.91 4.40
N SER A 49 -16.58 -13.17 3.37
CA SER A 49 -16.26 -14.52 2.89
C SER A 49 -15.57 -15.40 3.93
N ASP A 50 -14.57 -14.84 4.62
CA ASP A 50 -13.71 -15.48 5.62
C ASP A 50 -13.04 -14.37 6.45
N ALA A 51 -12.75 -14.60 7.74
CA ALA A 51 -12.04 -13.63 8.57
C ALA A 51 -10.62 -13.30 8.08
N ARG A 52 -10.00 -14.14 7.24
CA ARG A 52 -8.74 -13.83 6.55
C ARG A 52 -8.81 -12.56 5.74
N TYR A 53 -9.95 -12.27 5.12
CA TYR A 53 -10.19 -11.04 4.35
C TYR A 53 -9.92 -9.78 5.18
N ILE A 54 -10.18 -9.81 6.49
CA ILE A 54 -10.00 -8.65 7.36
C ILE A 54 -8.53 -8.21 7.40
N ASN A 55 -7.56 -9.08 7.14
CA ASN A 55 -6.15 -8.68 7.07
C ASN A 55 -5.87 -7.69 5.93
N ALA A 56 -6.65 -7.74 4.83
CA ALA A 56 -6.60 -6.71 3.80
C ALA A 56 -7.08 -5.35 4.35
N LEU A 57 -8.14 -5.34 5.16
CA LEU A 57 -8.65 -4.12 5.81
C LEU A 57 -7.70 -3.58 6.88
N LYS A 58 -6.99 -4.46 7.60
CA LYS A 58 -5.90 -4.07 8.54
C LYS A 58 -4.81 -3.33 7.77
N LEU A 59 -4.31 -3.90 6.68
CA LEU A 59 -3.31 -3.25 5.82
C LEU A 59 -3.81 -1.90 5.28
N PHE A 60 -5.09 -1.83 4.89
CA PHE A 60 -5.71 -0.61 4.36
C PHE A 60 -5.79 0.51 5.41
N ILE A 61 -6.40 0.27 6.58
CA ILE A 61 -6.55 1.30 7.63
C ILE A 61 -5.21 1.76 8.20
N GLN A 62 -4.21 0.87 8.18
CA GLN A 62 -2.88 1.15 8.69
C GLN A 62 -2.00 1.87 7.68
N GLY A 63 -2.12 1.53 6.39
CA GLY A 63 -1.15 1.92 5.37
C GLY A 63 -1.68 2.86 4.28
N VAL A 64 -2.96 2.78 3.94
CA VAL A 64 -3.58 3.59 2.85
C VAL A 64 -4.33 4.77 3.46
N VAL A 65 -5.23 4.54 4.42
CA VAL A 65 -6.05 5.61 5.02
C VAL A 65 -5.20 6.78 5.56
N PRO A 66 -4.05 6.58 6.24
CA PRO A 66 -3.19 7.70 6.65
C PRO A 66 -2.59 8.50 5.47
N LEU A 67 -2.45 7.89 4.29
CA LEU A 67 -1.99 8.56 3.08
C LEU A 67 -3.02 9.55 2.58
N GLU A 68 -4.32 9.26 2.70
CA GLU A 68 -5.37 10.22 2.36
C GLU A 68 -5.24 11.50 3.19
N TYR A 69 -4.93 11.37 4.49
CA TYR A 69 -4.67 12.54 5.32
C TYR A 69 -3.37 13.27 4.94
N TYR A 70 -2.35 12.55 4.48
CA TYR A 70 -1.12 13.16 3.97
C TYR A 70 -1.37 13.88 2.64
N ALA A 71 -2.14 13.29 1.73
CA ALA A 71 -2.58 13.88 0.48
C ALA A 71 -3.38 15.17 0.74
N HIS A 72 -4.35 15.14 1.67
CA HIS A 72 -5.08 16.32 2.14
C HIS A 72 -4.12 17.46 2.50
N ARG A 73 -3.12 17.18 3.36
CA ARG A 73 -2.15 18.20 3.80
C ARG A 73 -1.29 18.71 2.65
N GLY A 74 -0.85 17.82 1.76
CA GLY A 74 -0.04 18.17 0.60
C GLY A 74 -0.79 19.06 -0.38
N PHE A 75 -2.04 18.72 -0.71
CA PHE A 75 -2.88 19.52 -1.58
C PHE A 75 -3.34 20.83 -0.94
N ALA A 76 -3.56 20.87 0.38
CA ALA A 76 -3.82 22.12 1.09
C ALA A 76 -2.61 23.08 0.99
N HIS A 77 -1.39 22.54 1.10
CA HIS A 77 -0.16 23.30 0.88
C HIS A 77 -0.05 23.74 -0.59
N ALA A 78 -0.17 22.83 -1.56
CA ALA A 78 -0.11 23.15 -2.99
C ALA A 78 -1.14 24.21 -3.41
N GLY A 79 -2.38 24.08 -2.92
CA GLY A 79 -3.49 25.01 -3.12
C GLY A 79 -3.28 26.40 -2.52
N ARG A 80 -2.29 26.57 -1.63
CA ARG A 80 -1.83 27.88 -1.17
C ARG A 80 -0.68 28.43 -2.02
N HIS A 81 0.20 27.57 -2.51
CA HIS A 81 1.50 27.98 -3.07
C HIS A 81 1.53 28.18 -4.59
N PHE A 82 0.56 27.65 -5.36
CA PHE A 82 0.45 27.99 -6.77
C PHE A 82 -0.04 29.43 -7.00
N THR A 83 0.54 30.11 -7.99
CA THR A 83 0.15 31.48 -8.35
C THR A 83 -1.03 31.53 -9.32
N GLY A 84 -1.24 30.51 -10.14
CA GLY A 84 -2.44 30.37 -10.98
C GLY A 84 -3.68 30.02 -10.15
N ALA A 85 -4.78 30.77 -10.35
CA ALA A 85 -5.99 30.61 -9.56
C ALA A 85 -6.71 29.26 -9.82
N GLY A 86 -6.78 28.83 -11.09
CA GLY A 86 -7.39 27.54 -11.45
C GLY A 86 -6.69 26.36 -10.77
N ALA A 87 -5.36 26.30 -10.85
CA ALA A 87 -4.56 25.28 -10.16
C ALA A 87 -4.76 25.29 -8.64
N ARG A 88 -4.87 26.47 -8.01
CA ARG A 88 -5.17 26.56 -6.57
C ARG A 88 -6.54 25.97 -6.22
N VAL A 89 -7.58 26.31 -6.99
CA VAL A 89 -8.94 25.82 -6.73
C VAL A 89 -9.01 24.30 -6.93
N ALA A 90 -8.40 23.78 -8.00
CA ALA A 90 -8.34 22.34 -8.23
C ALA A 90 -7.65 21.60 -7.07
N ALA A 91 -6.49 22.09 -6.63
CA ALA A 91 -5.78 21.53 -5.48
C ALA A 91 -6.58 21.66 -4.16
N GLN A 92 -7.30 22.77 -3.94
CA GLN A 92 -8.12 22.94 -2.74
C GLN A 92 -9.33 21.99 -2.72
N LEU A 93 -9.99 21.80 -3.86
CA LEU A 93 -11.08 20.84 -3.99
C LEU A 93 -10.58 19.41 -3.79
N GLN A 94 -9.42 19.07 -4.35
CA GLN A 94 -8.79 17.80 -4.09
C GLN A 94 -8.44 17.62 -2.61
N ALA A 95 -7.84 18.63 -1.96
CA ALA A 95 -7.49 18.55 -0.54
C ALA A 95 -8.71 18.20 0.34
N ILE A 96 -9.89 18.78 0.07
CA ILE A 96 -11.09 18.48 0.85
C ILE A 96 -11.70 17.12 0.47
N ASP A 97 -11.51 16.64 -0.77
CA ASP A 97 -11.85 15.27 -1.16
C ASP A 97 -10.98 14.25 -0.39
N GLU A 98 -9.65 14.47 -0.24
CA GLU A 98 -8.81 13.52 0.50
C GLU A 98 -9.10 13.52 2.01
N LEU A 99 -9.50 14.67 2.56
CA LEU A 99 -9.99 14.72 3.93
C LEU A 99 -11.29 13.90 4.09
N ARG A 100 -12.17 13.96 3.09
CA ARG A 100 -13.38 13.13 3.03
C ARG A 100 -13.02 11.66 2.96
N HIS A 101 -12.03 11.25 2.15
CA HIS A 101 -11.62 9.85 2.04
C HIS A 101 -11.07 9.35 3.37
N PHE A 102 -10.11 10.05 3.97
CA PHE A 102 -9.57 9.73 5.30
C PHE A 102 -10.66 9.49 6.35
N GLN A 103 -11.65 10.40 6.42
CA GLN A 103 -12.74 10.32 7.39
C GLN A 103 -13.70 9.17 7.07
N THR A 104 -14.15 9.06 5.82
CA THR A 104 -15.17 8.08 5.42
C THR A 104 -14.63 6.65 5.45
N GLU A 105 -13.37 6.42 5.09
CA GLU A 105 -12.69 5.13 5.25
C GLU A 105 -12.56 4.74 6.71
N THR A 106 -12.15 5.68 7.58
CA THR A 106 -12.11 5.46 9.03
C THR A 106 -13.49 5.07 9.57
N HIS A 107 -14.55 5.73 9.13
CA HIS A 107 -15.92 5.40 9.54
C HIS A 107 -16.41 4.07 8.97
N ALA A 108 -16.11 3.76 7.71
CA ALA A 108 -16.46 2.50 7.06
C ALA A 108 -15.81 1.30 7.77
N LEU A 109 -14.60 1.48 8.29
CA LEU A 109 -13.83 0.44 8.99
C LEU A 109 -14.04 0.44 10.52
N SER A 110 -14.71 1.46 11.06
CA SER A 110 -15.03 1.57 12.49
C SER A 110 -15.80 0.37 13.02
N ASN A 111 -16.73 -0.18 12.23
CA ASN A 111 -17.46 -1.38 12.65
C ASN A 111 -16.53 -2.60 12.77
N TYR A 112 -15.65 -2.83 11.80
CA TYR A 112 -14.70 -3.93 11.85
C TYR A 112 -13.76 -3.83 13.05
N ASN A 113 -13.28 -2.64 13.39
CA ASN A 113 -12.42 -2.41 14.55
C ASN A 113 -13.07 -2.80 15.90
N LYS A 114 -14.40 -2.85 15.99
CA LYS A 114 -15.09 -3.31 17.22
C LYS A 114 -15.01 -4.83 17.40
N TYR A 115 -14.81 -5.57 16.32
CA TYR A 115 -14.91 -7.02 16.29
C TYR A 115 -13.55 -7.69 16.05
N PHE A 116 -12.71 -7.12 15.19
CA PHE A 116 -11.45 -7.74 14.78
C PHE A 116 -10.24 -6.99 15.34
N ASN A 117 -9.17 -7.73 15.57
CA ASN A 117 -7.91 -7.22 16.09
C ASN A 117 -7.07 -6.53 15.00
N GLY A 118 -6.04 -5.77 15.36
CA GLY A 118 -5.15 -5.14 14.38
C GLY A 118 -5.75 -3.94 13.63
N LEU A 119 -6.81 -3.29 14.13
CA LEU A 119 -7.32 -2.02 13.58
C LEU A 119 -7.28 -0.85 14.59
N HIS A 120 -6.98 -1.12 15.86
CA HIS A 120 -7.29 -0.23 16.98
C HIS A 120 -6.37 0.98 17.16
N SER A 121 -5.15 0.92 16.62
CA SER A 121 -4.11 1.93 16.82
C SER A 121 -3.47 2.42 15.51
N SER A 122 -4.22 2.43 14.41
CA SER A 122 -3.71 2.69 13.05
C SER A 122 -2.83 3.94 12.94
N SER A 123 -3.24 5.08 13.49
CA SER A 123 -2.42 6.31 13.46
C SER A 123 -1.12 6.19 14.24
N HIS A 124 -1.12 5.50 15.39
CA HIS A 124 0.10 5.26 16.17
C HIS A 124 1.05 4.32 15.44
N TRP A 125 0.50 3.30 14.79
CA TRP A 125 1.23 2.30 14.03
C TRP A 125 1.83 2.85 12.75
N PHE A 126 1.11 3.70 12.01
CA PHE A 126 1.61 4.29 10.75
C PHE A 126 2.95 5.00 10.92
N ASP A 127 3.16 5.63 12.07
CA ASP A 127 4.40 6.32 12.41
C ASP A 127 5.54 5.40 12.89
N ARG A 128 5.29 4.10 13.11
CA ARG A 128 6.15 3.24 13.94
C ARG A 128 6.40 1.83 13.39
N LEU A 129 5.37 1.13 12.94
CA LEU A 129 5.51 -0.24 12.44
C LEU A 129 6.45 -0.27 11.23
N TRP A 130 7.35 -1.25 11.21
CA TRP A 130 8.45 -1.31 10.25
C TRP A 130 7.99 -1.26 8.79
N TYR A 131 6.92 -1.97 8.43
CA TYR A 131 6.41 -2.00 7.06
C TYR A 131 5.58 -0.77 6.70
N LEU A 132 5.06 -0.02 7.68
CA LEU A 132 4.31 1.21 7.44
C LEU A 132 5.23 2.41 7.16
N SER A 133 6.52 2.28 7.47
CA SER A 133 7.55 3.20 6.98
C SER A 133 7.63 3.25 5.44
N VAL A 134 7.19 2.19 4.75
CA VAL A 134 7.15 2.12 3.28
C VAL A 134 6.16 3.13 2.69
N PRO A 135 4.84 3.06 2.97
CA PRO A 135 3.88 4.06 2.50
C PRO A 135 4.14 5.45 3.11
N LYS A 136 4.54 5.52 4.40
CA LYS A 136 4.88 6.80 5.04
C LYS A 136 6.02 7.53 4.33
N SER A 137 7.15 6.87 4.12
CA SER A 137 8.31 7.49 3.47
C SER A 137 8.04 7.88 2.02
N PHE A 138 7.17 7.16 1.31
CA PHE A 138 6.74 7.54 -0.04
C PHE A 138 6.04 8.90 -0.04
N PHE A 139 5.04 9.09 0.84
CA PHE A 139 4.33 10.37 0.91
C PHE A 139 5.16 11.47 1.57
N GLU A 140 5.97 11.19 2.59
CA GLU A 140 6.86 12.20 3.18
C GLU A 140 7.89 12.71 2.17
N ASP A 141 8.41 11.86 1.29
CA ASP A 141 9.26 12.26 0.16
C ASP A 141 8.51 13.26 -0.75
N GLY A 142 7.23 13.01 -1.06
CA GLY A 142 6.42 13.91 -1.89
C GLY A 142 6.07 15.21 -1.17
N LEU A 143 5.69 15.15 0.10
CA LEU A 143 5.30 16.29 0.93
C LEU A 143 6.46 17.25 1.22
N THR A 144 7.67 16.71 1.33
CA THR A 144 8.89 17.51 1.56
C THR A 144 9.52 18.03 0.26
N ALA A 145 8.97 17.64 -0.90
CA ALA A 145 9.39 18.16 -2.18
C ALA A 145 8.78 19.55 -2.48
N GLY A 146 9.16 20.13 -3.63
CA GLY A 146 8.51 21.34 -4.12
C GLY A 146 7.08 21.07 -4.63
N PRO A 147 6.22 22.10 -4.75
CA PRO A 147 4.80 21.93 -5.09
C PRO A 147 4.57 21.29 -6.47
N PHE A 148 5.46 21.51 -7.44
CA PHE A 148 5.38 20.87 -8.76
C PHE A 148 5.79 19.40 -8.73
N GLU A 149 6.81 19.04 -7.94
CA GLU A 149 7.17 17.63 -7.76
C GLU A 149 6.06 16.89 -7.01
N PHE A 150 5.44 17.52 -6.00
CA PHE A 150 4.30 16.95 -5.31
C PHE A 150 3.15 16.59 -6.27
N LEU A 151 2.80 17.46 -7.23
CA LEU A 151 1.80 17.12 -8.25
C LEU A 151 2.26 15.99 -9.18
N ALA A 152 3.53 15.96 -9.58
CA ALA A 152 4.06 14.87 -10.39
C ALA A 152 4.06 13.53 -9.63
N ALA A 153 4.32 13.58 -8.31
CA ALA A 153 4.36 12.43 -7.42
C ALA A 153 2.96 11.85 -7.14
N VAL A 154 2.06 12.71 -6.64
CA VAL A 154 0.75 12.30 -6.14
C VAL A 154 -0.28 12.36 -7.26
N SER A 155 -0.58 13.54 -7.82
CA SER A 155 -1.64 13.66 -8.83
C SER A 155 -1.36 12.85 -10.10
N PHE A 156 -0.14 12.91 -10.64
CA PHE A 156 0.16 12.17 -11.87
C PHE A 156 0.56 10.72 -11.61
N SER A 157 1.66 10.50 -10.89
CA SER A 157 2.20 9.14 -10.78
C SER A 157 1.30 8.24 -9.95
N PHE A 158 0.81 8.70 -8.80
CA PHE A 158 -0.01 7.88 -7.92
C PHE A 158 -1.48 7.83 -8.36
N GLU A 159 -2.12 8.98 -8.55
CA GLU A 159 -3.57 9.07 -8.78
C GLU A 159 -4.00 8.97 -10.25
N TYR A 160 -3.08 9.05 -11.20
CA TYR A 160 -3.40 8.84 -12.62
C TYR A 160 -2.78 7.57 -13.17
N VAL A 161 -1.46 7.43 -13.09
CA VAL A 161 -0.74 6.28 -13.67
C VAL A 161 -0.98 5.00 -12.88
N LEU A 162 -0.96 5.08 -11.55
CA LEU A 162 -0.95 3.90 -10.67
C LEU A 162 -2.27 3.66 -9.92
N THR A 163 -3.23 4.60 -9.97
CA THR A 163 -4.42 4.58 -9.08
C THR A 163 -5.22 3.29 -9.18
N ASN A 164 -5.40 2.76 -10.41
CA ASN A 164 -6.19 1.56 -10.62
C ASN A 164 -5.54 0.32 -10.00
N LEU A 165 -4.21 0.30 -9.84
CA LEU A 165 -3.49 -0.78 -9.16
C LEU A 165 -3.64 -0.73 -7.63
N LEU A 166 -4.16 0.36 -7.08
CA LEU A 166 -4.56 0.46 -5.67
C LEU A 166 -6.06 0.28 -5.52
N PHE A 167 -6.84 1.11 -6.22
CA PHE A 167 -8.28 1.24 -6.04
C PHE A 167 -9.03 -0.03 -6.46
N VAL A 168 -8.75 -0.58 -7.63
CA VAL A 168 -9.49 -1.75 -8.14
C VAL A 168 -9.28 -2.97 -7.24
N PRO A 169 -8.05 -3.35 -6.84
CA PRO A 169 -7.85 -4.50 -5.96
C PRO A 169 -8.61 -4.42 -4.63
N PHE A 170 -8.60 -3.28 -3.94
CA PHE A 170 -9.33 -3.14 -2.68
C PHE A 170 -10.85 -3.11 -2.90
N MET A 171 -11.35 -2.29 -3.83
CA MET A 171 -12.80 -2.11 -3.99
C MET A 171 -13.49 -3.33 -4.64
N SER A 172 -12.85 -3.94 -5.65
CA SER A 172 -13.37 -5.18 -6.24
C SER A 172 -13.18 -6.37 -5.30
N GLY A 173 -12.08 -6.42 -4.55
CA GLY A 173 -11.85 -7.40 -3.49
C GLY A 173 -12.95 -7.35 -2.44
N ALA A 174 -13.32 -6.15 -1.97
CA ALA A 174 -14.44 -5.94 -1.06
C ALA A 174 -15.75 -6.49 -1.61
N ALA A 175 -16.10 -6.15 -2.86
CA ALA A 175 -17.31 -6.61 -3.51
C ALA A 175 -17.41 -8.15 -3.57
N HIS A 176 -16.33 -8.82 -3.96
CA HIS A 176 -16.32 -10.29 -4.11
C HIS A 176 -16.26 -11.01 -2.77
N ASN A 177 -15.76 -10.36 -1.72
CA ASN A 177 -15.65 -10.91 -0.38
C ASN A 177 -16.81 -10.51 0.54
N GLY A 178 -17.87 -9.87 0.03
CA GLY A 178 -19.10 -9.59 0.80
C GLY A 178 -19.01 -8.35 1.70
N ASP A 179 -18.00 -7.51 1.53
CA ASP A 179 -17.81 -6.31 2.32
C ASP A 179 -18.58 -5.12 1.74
N MET A 180 -19.84 -5.01 2.19
CA MET A 180 -20.74 -3.94 1.76
C MET A 180 -20.32 -2.54 2.24
N SER A 181 -19.54 -2.44 3.33
CA SER A 181 -19.09 -1.15 3.86
C SER A 181 -18.03 -0.54 2.93
N THR A 182 -16.95 -1.28 2.68
CA THR A 182 -15.83 -0.81 1.86
C THR A 182 -16.21 -0.64 0.39
N VAL A 183 -17.03 -1.54 -0.18
CA VAL A 183 -17.47 -1.39 -1.58
C VAL A 183 -18.30 -0.12 -1.78
N THR A 184 -19.12 0.25 -0.78
CA THR A 184 -19.96 1.46 -0.86
C THR A 184 -19.11 2.73 -0.78
N PHE A 185 -18.06 2.72 0.05
CA PHE A 185 -17.04 3.76 0.00
C PHE A 185 -16.44 3.87 -1.41
N GLY A 186 -15.97 2.77 -1.99
CA GLY A 186 -15.40 2.76 -3.35
C GLY A 186 -16.33 3.38 -4.40
N PHE A 187 -17.60 2.98 -4.44
CA PHE A 187 -18.57 3.60 -5.36
C PHE A 187 -18.78 5.09 -5.10
N SER A 188 -18.69 5.51 -3.83
CA SER A 188 -18.81 6.91 -3.43
C SER A 188 -17.56 7.74 -3.76
N ALA A 189 -16.37 7.13 -3.77
CA ALA A 189 -15.11 7.79 -4.08
C ALA A 189 -14.88 7.94 -5.60
N GLN A 190 -15.45 7.04 -6.43
CA GLN A 190 -15.17 6.98 -7.86
C GLN A 190 -15.30 8.32 -8.63
N SER A 191 -16.31 9.14 -8.29
CA SER A 191 -16.47 10.44 -8.96
C SER A 191 -15.48 11.51 -8.49
N ASP A 192 -14.84 11.33 -7.34
CA ASP A 192 -13.72 12.14 -6.87
C ASP A 192 -12.43 11.70 -7.57
N GLU A 193 -12.15 10.40 -7.58
CA GLU A 193 -11.02 9.81 -8.31
C GLU A 193 -11.02 10.24 -9.79
N SER A 194 -12.19 10.31 -10.42
CA SER A 194 -12.31 10.79 -11.81
C SER A 194 -11.82 12.23 -11.98
N ARG A 195 -12.04 13.10 -10.98
CA ARG A 195 -11.54 14.48 -10.96
C ARG A 195 -10.04 14.52 -10.68
N HIS A 196 -9.56 13.71 -9.73
CA HIS A 196 -8.15 13.61 -9.37
C HIS A 196 -7.31 13.12 -10.56
N MET A 197 -7.77 12.08 -11.25
CA MET A 197 -7.18 11.61 -12.51
C MET A 197 -7.08 12.73 -13.54
N THR A 198 -8.14 13.54 -13.69
CA THR A 198 -8.13 14.64 -14.66
C THR A 198 -7.14 15.74 -14.24
N LEU A 199 -7.03 16.06 -12.93
CA LEU A 199 -5.98 16.97 -12.45
C LEU A 199 -4.57 16.42 -12.70
N GLY A 200 -4.36 15.12 -12.48
CA GLY A 200 -3.08 14.44 -12.68
C GLY A 200 -2.56 14.60 -14.10
N ILE A 201 -3.39 14.34 -15.11
CA ILE A 201 -2.95 14.46 -16.50
C ILE A 201 -2.79 15.92 -16.94
N GLU A 202 -3.70 16.81 -16.54
CA GLU A 202 -3.64 18.22 -16.95
C GLU A 202 -2.46 18.96 -16.30
N CYS A 203 -2.08 18.63 -15.06
CA CYS A 203 -0.92 19.28 -14.43
C CYS A 203 0.40 18.91 -15.12
N ILE A 204 0.57 17.67 -15.59
CA ILE A 204 1.76 17.26 -16.34
C ILE A 204 1.79 17.93 -17.71
N LYS A 205 0.69 17.87 -18.49
CA LYS A 205 0.62 18.53 -19.80
C LYS A 205 0.93 20.02 -19.67
N PHE A 206 0.31 20.69 -18.69
CA PHE A 206 0.58 22.09 -18.40
C PHE A 206 2.06 22.33 -18.15
N MET A 207 2.71 21.60 -17.24
CA MET A 207 4.15 21.79 -16.99
C MET A 207 5.02 21.56 -18.24
N LEU A 208 4.69 20.57 -19.07
CA LEU A 208 5.46 20.23 -20.28
C LEU A 208 5.29 21.28 -21.39
N GLU A 209 4.12 21.88 -21.52
CA GLU A 209 3.82 22.89 -22.54
C GLU A 209 4.36 24.28 -22.19
N GLN A 210 4.65 24.53 -20.91
CA GLN A 210 5.08 25.84 -20.44
C GLN A 210 6.52 26.18 -20.82
N ASP A 211 7.46 25.23 -20.76
CA ASP A 211 8.85 25.48 -21.16
C ASP A 211 9.54 24.16 -21.53
N PRO A 212 10.24 24.06 -22.67
CA PRO A 212 11.00 22.86 -23.04
C PRO A 212 12.04 22.43 -21.98
N ALA A 213 12.56 23.37 -21.18
CA ALA A 213 13.47 23.07 -20.07
C ALA A 213 12.79 22.32 -18.91
N ASN A 214 11.45 22.28 -18.86
CA ASN A 214 10.72 21.49 -17.87
C ASN A 214 10.73 20.01 -18.20
N VAL A 215 10.81 19.63 -19.48
CA VAL A 215 10.76 18.22 -19.94
C VAL A 215 11.76 17.31 -19.23
N PRO A 216 13.07 17.62 -19.16
CA PRO A 216 14.02 16.76 -18.45
C PRO A 216 13.76 16.68 -16.94
N ILE A 217 13.22 17.74 -16.32
CA ILE A 217 12.87 17.76 -14.89
C ILE A 217 11.68 16.83 -14.65
N VAL A 218 10.62 17.00 -15.45
CA VAL A 218 9.40 16.17 -15.36
C VAL A 218 9.71 14.72 -15.67
N GLN A 219 10.57 14.42 -16.66
CA GLN A 219 11.01 13.05 -16.93
C GLN A 219 11.72 12.43 -15.72
N GLY A 220 12.62 13.17 -15.06
CA GLY A 220 13.30 12.69 -13.85
C GLY A 220 12.32 12.39 -12.71
N TRP A 221 11.29 13.21 -12.54
CA TRP A 221 10.21 12.95 -11.58
C TRP A 221 9.36 11.74 -11.96
N ILE A 222 9.00 11.58 -13.24
CA ILE A 222 8.27 10.40 -13.73
C ILE A 222 9.07 9.13 -13.44
N ASP A 223 10.39 9.12 -13.70
CA ASP A 223 11.27 7.99 -13.40
C ASP A 223 11.29 7.66 -11.90
N LYS A 224 11.48 8.68 -11.05
CA LYS A 224 11.51 8.54 -9.59
C LYS A 224 10.18 8.00 -9.04
N TRP A 225 9.07 8.66 -9.39
CA TRP A 225 7.77 8.43 -8.76
C TRP A 225 7.05 7.20 -9.31
N PHE A 226 7.30 6.80 -10.56
CA PHE A 226 6.93 5.48 -11.03
C PHE A 226 7.61 4.39 -10.19
N TRP A 227 8.93 4.46 -10.00
CA TRP A 227 9.66 3.42 -9.29
C TRP A 227 9.30 3.35 -7.80
N ARG A 228 9.18 4.52 -7.16
CA ARG A 228 8.73 4.63 -5.76
C ARG A 228 7.31 4.11 -5.59
N GLY A 229 6.40 4.42 -6.52
CA GLY A 229 5.01 3.97 -6.50
C GLY A 229 4.91 2.46 -6.72
N PHE A 230 5.65 1.92 -7.69
CA PHE A 230 5.75 0.47 -7.93
C PHE A 230 6.22 -0.28 -6.67
N ARG A 231 7.20 0.26 -5.94
CA ARG A 231 7.64 -0.34 -4.66
C ARG A 231 6.56 -0.30 -3.59
N VAL A 232 5.82 0.80 -3.42
CA VAL A 232 4.69 0.84 -2.47
C VAL A 232 3.60 -0.17 -2.83
N LEU A 233 3.29 -0.30 -4.13
CA LEU A 233 2.29 -1.26 -4.63
C LEU A 233 2.66 -2.73 -4.41
N THR A 234 3.88 -3.04 -3.98
CA THR A 234 4.24 -4.38 -3.47
C THR A 234 3.29 -4.85 -2.37
N LEU A 235 2.84 -3.93 -1.51
CA LEU A 235 1.88 -4.24 -0.45
C LEU A 235 0.51 -4.63 -1.03
N VAL A 236 0.08 -3.97 -2.10
CA VAL A 236 -1.19 -4.26 -2.77
C VAL A 236 -1.12 -5.57 -3.55
N ALA A 237 -0.01 -5.82 -4.25
CA ALA A 237 0.25 -7.09 -4.94
C ALA A 237 0.12 -8.30 -4.00
N MET A 238 0.72 -8.20 -2.81
CA MET A 238 0.60 -9.20 -1.76
C MET A 238 -0.87 -9.36 -1.31
N MET A 239 -1.52 -8.25 -0.97
CA MET A 239 -2.91 -8.26 -0.50
C MET A 239 -3.83 -8.95 -1.50
N GLN A 240 -3.73 -8.58 -2.76
CA GLN A 240 -4.59 -9.07 -3.83
C GLN A 240 -4.47 -10.59 -4.04
N ASP A 241 -3.24 -11.11 -4.09
CA ASP A 241 -3.01 -12.53 -4.39
C ASP A 241 -3.21 -13.44 -3.17
N TYR A 242 -2.93 -12.94 -1.96
CA TYR A 242 -2.85 -13.77 -0.75
C TYR A 242 -3.89 -13.48 0.32
N MET A 243 -4.35 -12.23 0.47
CA MET A 243 -5.26 -11.84 1.56
C MET A 243 -6.73 -11.91 1.19
N LEU A 244 -7.07 -12.03 -0.09
CA LEU A 244 -8.45 -12.13 -0.58
C LEU A 244 -8.86 -13.59 -0.78
N PRO A 245 -9.76 -14.16 0.04
CA PRO A 245 -10.26 -15.52 -0.14
C PRO A 245 -10.94 -15.72 -1.50
N LYS A 246 -11.83 -14.79 -1.88
CA LYS A 246 -12.45 -14.72 -3.20
C LYS A 246 -11.70 -13.71 -4.06
N ARG A 247 -10.91 -14.22 -4.99
CA ARG A 247 -10.01 -13.45 -5.85
C ARG A 247 -10.72 -12.98 -7.11
N VAL A 248 -10.38 -11.79 -7.58
CA VAL A 248 -10.93 -11.19 -8.81
C VAL A 248 -10.01 -11.45 -10.00
N MET A 249 -8.73 -11.12 -9.84
CA MET A 249 -7.66 -11.30 -10.80
C MET A 249 -6.33 -11.38 -10.05
N SER A 250 -5.26 -11.88 -10.68
CA SER A 250 -3.92 -11.82 -10.08
C SER A 250 -3.29 -10.44 -10.18
N TRP A 251 -2.29 -10.16 -9.34
CA TRP A 251 -1.47 -8.96 -9.48
C TRP A 251 -0.86 -8.85 -10.89
N ARG A 252 -0.41 -9.97 -11.47
CA ARG A 252 0.07 -10.00 -12.86
C ARG A 252 -0.98 -9.48 -13.85
N GLU A 253 -2.20 -9.99 -13.79
CA GLU A 253 -3.29 -9.56 -14.68
C GLU A 253 -3.63 -8.07 -14.47
N ALA A 254 -3.65 -7.62 -13.21
CA ALA A 254 -3.85 -6.22 -12.89
C ALA A 254 -2.72 -5.33 -13.46
N TRP A 255 -1.46 -5.75 -13.36
CA TRP A 255 -0.33 -5.03 -13.91
C TRP A 255 -0.35 -4.96 -15.44
N GLU A 256 -0.65 -6.08 -16.10
CA GLU A 256 -0.79 -6.15 -17.57
C GLU A 256 -1.87 -5.15 -18.05
N MET A 257 -3.04 -5.15 -17.42
CA MET A 257 -4.15 -4.28 -17.82
C MET A 257 -3.91 -2.81 -17.46
N TYR A 258 -3.60 -2.52 -16.20
CA TYR A 258 -3.61 -1.15 -15.69
C TYR A 258 -2.28 -0.42 -15.86
N ALA A 259 -1.13 -1.12 -15.84
CA ALA A 259 0.16 -0.52 -16.13
C ALA A 259 0.55 -0.69 -17.60
N GLU A 260 0.68 -1.92 -18.10
CA GLU A 260 1.28 -2.16 -19.43
C GLU A 260 0.40 -1.63 -20.56
N GLU A 261 -0.89 -1.99 -20.60
CA GLU A 261 -1.81 -1.54 -21.63
C GLU A 261 -2.16 -0.06 -21.50
N ASN A 262 -2.78 0.32 -20.36
CA ASN A 262 -3.25 1.69 -20.14
C ASN A 262 -2.09 2.69 -20.02
N GLY A 263 -1.08 2.38 -19.18
CA GLY A 263 0.10 3.23 -19.01
C GLY A 263 0.95 3.28 -20.29
N GLY A 264 1.09 2.17 -21.02
CA GLY A 264 1.75 2.17 -22.33
C GLY A 264 1.05 3.07 -23.35
N ALA A 265 -0.29 3.11 -23.36
CA ALA A 265 -1.05 4.03 -24.20
C ALA A 265 -0.82 5.49 -23.80
N LEU A 266 -0.81 5.79 -22.50
CA LEU A 266 -0.50 7.12 -21.98
C LEU A 266 0.90 7.60 -22.39
N PHE A 267 1.95 6.80 -22.18
CA PHE A 267 3.31 7.21 -22.50
C PHE A 267 3.55 7.37 -24.01
N ARG A 268 2.79 6.65 -24.86
CA ARG A 268 2.74 6.93 -26.31
C ARG A 268 2.15 8.30 -26.63
N ASP A 269 1.10 8.73 -25.93
CA ASP A 269 0.56 10.09 -26.09
C ASP A 269 1.56 11.14 -25.59
N LEU A 270 2.16 10.92 -24.42
CA LEU A 270 3.13 11.85 -23.84
C LEU A 270 4.44 11.97 -24.63
N ALA A 271 4.75 11.02 -25.52
CA ALA A 271 5.90 11.09 -26.43
C ALA A 271 5.89 12.35 -27.31
N ARG A 272 4.72 12.94 -27.60
CA ARG A 272 4.60 14.21 -28.33
C ARG A 272 5.25 15.40 -27.60
N TYR A 273 5.42 15.30 -26.29
CA TYR A 273 6.10 16.29 -25.44
C TYR A 273 7.57 15.94 -25.17
N GLY A 274 8.08 14.85 -25.75
CA GLY A 274 9.44 14.34 -25.48
C GLY A 274 9.56 13.49 -24.21
N ILE A 275 8.45 13.07 -23.60
CA ILE A 275 8.45 12.13 -22.48
C ILE A 275 8.53 10.70 -22.98
N ARG A 276 9.37 9.89 -22.33
CA ARG A 276 9.52 8.45 -22.58
C ARG A 276 8.89 7.64 -21.45
N GLU A 277 8.78 6.33 -21.67
CA GLU A 277 8.48 5.38 -20.59
C GLU A 277 9.42 5.58 -19.39
N PRO A 278 8.93 5.41 -18.16
CA PRO A 278 9.72 5.58 -16.95
C PRO A 278 10.94 4.64 -16.93
N GLN A 279 12.03 5.11 -16.34
CA GLN A 279 13.15 4.25 -16.02
C GLN A 279 12.69 3.12 -15.06
N GLY A 280 13.08 1.89 -15.37
CA GLY A 280 12.65 0.70 -14.62
C GLY A 280 11.34 0.08 -15.11
N TRP A 281 10.66 0.65 -16.12
CA TRP A 281 9.41 0.10 -16.68
C TRP A 281 9.49 -1.40 -17.00
N LYS A 282 10.47 -1.80 -17.82
CA LYS A 282 10.69 -3.21 -18.20
C LYS A 282 10.94 -4.11 -17.00
N GLN A 283 11.69 -3.63 -16.01
CA GLN A 283 11.96 -4.39 -14.79
C GLN A 283 10.68 -4.59 -13.97
N ALA A 284 9.80 -3.60 -13.91
CA ALA A 284 8.52 -3.72 -13.22
C ALA A 284 7.58 -4.71 -13.94
N CYS A 285 7.54 -4.67 -15.27
CA CYS A 285 6.82 -5.65 -16.11
C CYS A 285 7.30 -7.08 -15.90
N GLU A 286 8.59 -7.29 -15.67
CA GLU A 286 9.13 -8.62 -15.39
C GLU A 286 8.85 -9.05 -13.94
N ALA A 287 8.98 -8.13 -13.00
CA ALA A 287 8.77 -8.40 -11.57
C ALA A 287 7.32 -8.74 -11.20
N LYS A 288 6.34 -8.49 -12.09
CA LYS A 288 4.93 -8.83 -11.84
C LYS A 288 4.71 -10.32 -11.55
N ASP A 289 5.54 -11.20 -12.11
CA ASP A 289 5.49 -12.66 -11.88
C ASP A 289 6.07 -13.10 -10.52
N HIS A 290 6.55 -12.16 -9.70
CA HIS A 290 7.38 -12.45 -8.52
C HIS A 290 6.99 -11.66 -7.27
N ILE A 291 6.53 -10.42 -7.44
CA ILE A 291 6.52 -9.43 -6.36
C ILE A 291 5.55 -9.76 -5.22
N SER A 292 4.35 -10.28 -5.52
CA SER A 292 3.36 -10.67 -4.51
C SER A 292 3.87 -11.84 -3.67
N HIS A 293 4.49 -12.84 -4.30
CA HIS A 293 5.05 -14.01 -3.62
C HIS A 293 6.26 -13.67 -2.76
N GLN A 294 7.13 -12.77 -3.24
CA GLN A 294 8.27 -12.27 -2.47
C GLN A 294 7.80 -11.48 -1.24
N ALA A 295 6.79 -10.62 -1.40
CA ALA A 295 6.20 -9.87 -0.31
C ALA A 295 5.52 -10.78 0.73
N TRP A 296 4.71 -11.77 0.29
CA TRP A 296 4.09 -12.72 1.21
C TRP A 296 5.12 -13.49 2.03
N ASN A 297 6.23 -13.91 1.41
CA ASN A 297 7.33 -14.57 2.12
C ASN A 297 8.01 -13.65 3.13
N ILE A 298 8.20 -12.35 2.83
CA ILE A 298 8.71 -11.38 3.80
C ILE A 298 7.77 -11.33 5.02
N PHE A 299 6.47 -11.13 4.78
CA PHE A 299 5.52 -10.96 5.86
C PHE A 299 5.28 -12.24 6.64
N TYR A 300 5.24 -13.42 6.00
CA TYR A 300 5.13 -14.70 6.71
C TYR A 300 6.25 -14.85 7.75
N ASN A 301 7.49 -14.51 7.36
CA ASN A 301 8.67 -14.61 8.23
C ASN A 301 8.67 -13.59 9.38
N TYR A 302 8.04 -12.42 9.19
CA TYR A 302 8.09 -11.29 10.13
C TYR A 302 6.72 -10.90 10.71
N THR A 303 5.69 -11.73 10.54
CA THR A 303 4.33 -11.39 10.97
C THR A 303 4.21 -11.26 12.48
N GLN A 304 5.19 -11.76 13.26
CA GLN A 304 5.32 -11.52 14.71
C GLN A 304 5.57 -10.04 15.05
N ALA A 305 5.94 -9.22 14.08
CA ALA A 305 6.12 -7.77 14.21
C ALA A 305 5.23 -6.98 13.24
N ALA A 306 4.10 -7.55 12.79
CA ALA A 306 3.11 -6.86 11.95
C ALA A 306 1.72 -6.94 12.59
N ALA A 307 0.91 -5.89 12.44
CA ALA A 307 -0.44 -5.81 13.04
C ALA A 307 -1.52 -6.46 12.13
N PHE A 308 -1.18 -7.61 11.55
CA PHE A 308 -2.07 -8.49 10.81
C PHE A 308 -1.50 -9.91 10.80
N HIS A 309 -2.30 -10.86 10.32
CA HIS A 309 -1.95 -12.28 10.28
C HIS A 309 -1.49 -12.72 8.89
N THR A 310 -0.64 -13.75 8.87
CA THR A 310 -0.23 -14.47 7.66
C THR A 310 -0.44 -15.96 7.84
N TRP A 311 -0.62 -16.68 6.74
CA TRP A 311 -0.88 -18.11 6.70
C TRP A 311 -0.16 -18.77 5.51
N VAL A 312 -0.13 -20.09 5.49
CA VAL A 312 0.14 -20.82 4.24
C VAL A 312 -1.18 -20.96 3.49
N PRO A 313 -1.28 -20.55 2.20
CA PRO A 313 -2.51 -20.69 1.41
C PRO A 313 -2.99 -22.15 1.35
N GLU A 314 -4.29 -22.36 1.16
CA GLU A 314 -4.88 -23.68 0.93
C GLU A 314 -4.42 -24.26 -0.42
N GLU A 315 -4.61 -25.57 -0.64
CA GLU A 315 -4.21 -26.21 -1.90
C GLU A 315 -4.91 -25.62 -3.12
N SER A 316 -6.21 -25.32 -3.00
CA SER A 316 -6.99 -24.65 -4.04
C SER A 316 -6.43 -23.27 -4.40
N GLU A 317 -5.94 -22.54 -3.40
CA GLU A 317 -5.33 -21.21 -3.58
C GLU A 317 -3.95 -21.32 -4.21
N MET A 318 -3.14 -22.31 -3.82
CA MET A 318 -1.88 -22.60 -4.49
C MET A 318 -2.08 -23.06 -5.93
N GLN A 319 -3.11 -23.86 -6.21
CA GLN A 319 -3.47 -24.26 -7.57
C GLN A 319 -3.84 -23.05 -8.43
N TRP A 320 -4.64 -22.12 -7.89
CA TRP A 320 -4.93 -20.86 -8.56
C TRP A 320 -3.66 -20.04 -8.82
N LEU A 321 -2.72 -19.98 -7.85
CA LEU A 321 -1.43 -19.30 -8.05
C LEU A 321 -0.59 -19.98 -9.15
N SER A 322 -0.60 -21.31 -9.26
CA SER A 322 0.05 -22.02 -10.38
C SER A 322 -0.56 -21.65 -11.73
N GLU A 323 -1.88 -21.54 -11.81
CA GLU A 323 -2.58 -21.16 -13.04
C GLU A 323 -2.30 -19.71 -13.45
N LYS A 324 -2.19 -18.81 -12.48
CA LYS A 324 -1.96 -17.37 -12.72
C LYS A 324 -0.48 -17.01 -12.92
N TYR A 325 0.42 -17.85 -12.44
CA TYR A 325 1.87 -17.65 -12.51
C TYR A 325 2.57 -18.93 -13.02
N PRO A 326 2.23 -19.39 -14.24
CA PRO A 326 2.62 -20.72 -14.75
C PRO A 326 4.14 -20.88 -14.91
N ASP A 327 4.86 -19.77 -15.12
CA ASP A 327 6.30 -19.79 -15.38
C ASP A 327 7.16 -19.59 -14.11
N SER A 328 6.55 -19.20 -12.98
CA SER A 328 7.29 -18.82 -11.77
C SER A 328 6.83 -19.54 -10.49
N PHE A 329 5.53 -19.76 -10.28
CA PHE A 329 5.02 -20.16 -8.97
C PHE A 329 5.43 -21.56 -8.54
N ASP A 330 5.20 -22.56 -9.37
CA ASP A 330 5.57 -23.95 -9.05
C ASP A 330 7.09 -24.14 -8.96
N LYS A 331 7.84 -23.36 -9.73
CA LYS A 331 9.30 -23.44 -9.78
C LYS A 331 9.96 -22.82 -8.55
N HIS A 332 9.41 -21.74 -8.01
CA HIS A 332 10.12 -20.90 -7.03
C HIS A 332 9.40 -20.72 -5.69
N TYR A 333 8.07 -20.76 -5.66
CA TYR A 333 7.28 -20.32 -4.51
C TYR A 333 6.47 -21.44 -3.86
N ARG A 334 5.81 -22.30 -4.64
CA ARG A 334 5.09 -23.47 -4.10
C ARG A 334 5.96 -24.36 -3.19
N PRO A 335 7.21 -24.73 -3.55
CA PRO A 335 8.04 -25.57 -2.69
C PRO A 335 8.35 -24.93 -1.33
N ARG A 336 8.41 -23.59 -1.27
CA ARG A 336 8.61 -22.85 -0.02
C ARG A 336 7.38 -22.96 0.87
N LEU A 337 6.20 -22.73 0.31
CA LEU A 337 4.93 -22.81 1.03
C LEU A 337 4.66 -24.24 1.53
N GLU A 338 4.98 -25.26 0.74
CA GLU A 338 4.88 -26.65 1.15
C GLU A 338 5.83 -27.00 2.30
N TYR A 339 7.08 -26.53 2.24
CA TYR A 339 8.03 -26.68 3.34
C TYR A 339 7.53 -25.97 4.62
N LEU A 340 7.05 -24.73 4.50
CA LEU A 340 6.51 -23.97 5.63
C LEU A 340 5.28 -24.66 6.25
N ARG A 341 4.41 -25.25 5.42
CA ARG A 341 3.27 -26.06 5.90
C ARG A 341 3.74 -27.28 6.69
N GLN A 342 4.75 -28.00 6.19
CA GLN A 342 5.31 -29.16 6.89
C GLN A 342 5.91 -28.77 8.25
N GLU A 343 6.67 -27.67 8.30
CA GLU A 343 7.23 -27.17 9.56
C GLU A 343 6.13 -26.75 10.55
N GLN A 344 5.09 -26.07 10.07
CA GLN A 344 3.92 -25.71 10.89
C GLN A 344 3.20 -26.95 11.45
N GLN A 345 2.91 -27.95 10.62
CA GLN A 345 2.28 -29.21 11.04
C GLN A 345 3.15 -29.99 12.05
N ALA A 346 4.47 -29.81 11.99
CA ALA A 346 5.40 -30.38 12.95
C ALA A 346 5.60 -29.52 14.22
N GLY A 347 4.78 -28.49 14.43
CA GLY A 347 4.85 -27.60 15.59
C GLY A 347 6.00 -26.59 15.56
N ARG A 348 6.63 -26.40 14.39
CA ARG A 348 7.79 -25.54 14.17
C ARG A 348 7.50 -24.42 13.16
N ARG A 349 6.31 -23.81 13.22
CA ARG A 349 5.96 -22.68 12.33
C ARG A 349 7.10 -21.67 12.34
N PHE A 350 7.63 -21.37 11.16
CA PHE A 350 8.84 -20.57 11.01
C PHE A 350 8.56 -19.08 11.25
N TYR A 351 9.39 -18.47 12.07
CA TYR A 351 9.50 -17.02 12.26
C TYR A 351 10.97 -16.64 12.21
N ASN A 352 11.31 -15.60 11.46
CA ASN A 352 12.69 -15.12 11.41
C ASN A 352 12.92 -14.07 12.50
N ASN A 353 13.80 -14.39 13.44
CA ASN A 353 14.11 -13.51 14.58
C ASN A 353 15.25 -12.52 14.29
N ALA A 354 15.91 -12.62 13.14
CA ALA A 354 16.91 -11.64 12.70
C ALA A 354 16.24 -10.51 11.92
N LEU A 355 16.50 -9.24 12.29
CA LEU A 355 15.95 -8.10 11.56
C LEU A 355 16.51 -8.03 10.12
N PRO A 356 15.69 -7.72 9.11
CA PRO A 356 16.15 -7.64 7.73
C PRO A 356 16.92 -6.34 7.46
N MET A 357 17.87 -6.37 6.52
CA MET A 357 18.39 -5.15 5.93
C MET A 357 17.31 -4.46 5.09
N LEU A 358 17.16 -3.15 5.26
CA LEU A 358 16.16 -2.34 4.56
C LEU A 358 16.82 -1.52 3.44
N CYS A 359 16.08 -1.33 2.34
CA CYS A 359 16.46 -0.37 1.31
C CYS A 359 16.42 1.06 1.86
N THR A 360 17.47 1.86 1.67
CA THR A 360 17.51 3.25 2.17
C THR A 360 16.39 4.11 1.58
N VAL A 361 16.00 3.89 0.31
CA VAL A 361 14.95 4.68 -0.35
C VAL A 361 13.56 4.12 -0.05
N CYS A 362 13.25 2.90 -0.53
CA CYS A 362 11.89 2.37 -0.40
C CYS A 362 11.55 1.78 0.97
N GLN A 363 12.55 1.58 1.84
CA GLN A 363 12.42 1.06 3.20
C GLN A 363 11.89 -0.39 3.31
N ILE A 364 11.60 -1.04 2.18
CA ILE A 364 11.25 -2.47 2.12
C ILE A 364 12.51 -3.31 2.42
N PRO A 365 12.37 -4.44 3.13
CA PRO A 365 13.42 -5.47 3.22
C PRO A 365 13.99 -5.84 1.85
N MET A 366 15.31 -6.01 1.77
CA MET A 366 16.01 -6.28 0.51
C MET A 366 15.85 -7.75 0.05
N ALA A 367 14.65 -8.12 -0.41
CA ALA A 367 14.33 -9.47 -0.86
C ALA A 367 13.99 -9.57 -2.36
N PHE A 368 13.93 -8.44 -3.08
CA PHE A 368 13.67 -8.44 -4.52
C PHE A 368 14.84 -9.02 -5.30
N THR A 369 14.56 -9.66 -6.43
CA THR A 369 15.53 -10.44 -7.19
C THR A 369 15.96 -9.75 -8.48
N GLU A 370 17.08 -10.18 -9.04
CA GLU A 370 17.60 -9.66 -10.31
C GLU A 370 16.65 -9.99 -11.47
N PRO A 371 16.50 -9.09 -12.47
CA PRO A 371 15.88 -9.43 -13.74
C PRO A 371 16.59 -10.63 -14.39
N GLY A 372 15.80 -11.60 -14.85
CA GLY A 372 16.22 -12.84 -15.50
C GLY A 372 16.64 -13.95 -14.54
N ASP A 373 16.83 -13.65 -13.25
CA ASP A 373 17.26 -14.62 -12.24
C ASP A 373 16.53 -14.42 -10.90
N PRO A 374 15.37 -15.08 -10.71
CA PRO A 374 14.59 -14.99 -9.47
C PRO A 374 15.24 -15.72 -8.27
N THR A 375 16.46 -16.22 -8.40
CA THR A 375 17.22 -16.86 -7.31
C THR A 375 18.31 -15.96 -6.72
N LYS A 376 18.61 -14.82 -7.37
CA LYS A 376 19.64 -13.88 -6.95
C LYS A 376 19.03 -12.57 -6.46
N ILE A 377 19.37 -12.12 -5.25
CA ILE A 377 18.88 -10.86 -4.69
C ILE A 377 19.50 -9.67 -5.44
N CYS A 378 18.66 -8.71 -5.81
CA CYS A 378 19.04 -7.44 -6.45
C CYS A 378 19.57 -6.46 -5.38
N TYR A 379 20.82 -6.65 -5.00
CA TYR A 379 21.51 -5.79 -4.03
C TYR A 379 22.35 -4.73 -4.75
N ARG A 380 22.26 -3.48 -4.30
CA ARG A 380 23.11 -2.36 -4.73
C ARG A 380 23.58 -1.56 -3.51
N GLU A 381 24.67 -0.83 -3.68
CA GLU A 381 25.19 0.09 -2.68
C GLU A 381 25.75 1.39 -3.28
N SER A 382 25.83 2.43 -2.46
CA SER A 382 26.49 3.70 -2.74
C SER A 382 27.25 4.16 -1.51
N ASP A 383 28.40 4.80 -1.70
CA ASP A 383 29.12 5.51 -0.64
C ASP A 383 28.82 7.02 -0.75
N TYR A 384 28.43 7.64 0.36
CA TYR A 384 28.17 9.09 0.41
C TYR A 384 28.60 9.64 1.76
N LYS A 385 29.45 10.68 1.75
CA LYS A 385 30.03 11.32 2.96
C LYS A 385 30.71 10.37 3.95
N GLY A 386 31.25 9.25 3.45
CA GLY A 386 31.96 8.25 4.28
C GLY A 386 31.06 7.14 4.82
N ASP A 387 29.74 7.25 4.63
CA ASP A 387 28.78 6.22 4.99
C ASP A 387 28.39 5.37 3.78
N LYS A 388 28.02 4.11 4.03
CA LYS A 388 27.53 3.17 3.02
C LYS A 388 26.01 3.04 3.11
N TYR A 389 25.35 3.10 1.97
CA TYR A 389 23.90 3.00 1.82
C TYR A 389 23.53 1.82 0.92
N HIS A 390 22.40 1.18 1.18
CA HIS A 390 22.02 -0.09 0.55
C HIS A 390 20.65 -0.01 -0.12
N PHE A 391 20.51 -0.62 -1.29
CA PHE A 391 19.31 -0.53 -2.10
C PHE A 391 18.88 -1.87 -2.67
N CYS A 392 17.57 -2.04 -2.77
CA CYS A 392 16.93 -3.26 -3.28
C CYS A 392 16.81 -3.32 -4.82
N SER A 393 17.38 -2.33 -5.52
CA SER A 393 17.34 -2.21 -6.99
C SER A 393 18.16 -1.05 -7.50
N ASP A 394 18.47 -1.08 -8.80
CA ASP A 394 19.04 0.06 -9.54
C ASP A 394 18.13 1.31 -9.47
N GLY A 395 16.81 1.15 -9.54
CA GLY A 395 15.89 2.30 -9.45
C GLY A 395 15.97 3.01 -8.10
N CYS A 396 16.01 2.29 -6.97
CA CYS A 396 16.20 2.91 -5.66
C CYS A 396 17.60 3.52 -5.51
N LYS A 397 18.65 2.86 -6.03
CA LYS A 397 20.00 3.41 -6.02
C LYS A 397 20.08 4.72 -6.81
N HIS A 398 19.48 4.76 -8.00
CA HIS A 398 19.47 5.94 -8.85
C HIS A 398 18.79 7.14 -8.17
N ILE A 399 17.65 6.90 -7.52
CA ILE A 399 16.93 7.92 -6.75
C ILE A 399 17.81 8.46 -5.60
N PHE A 400 18.50 7.58 -4.87
CA PHE A 400 19.43 8.01 -3.83
C PHE A 400 20.59 8.82 -4.39
N ASP A 401 21.23 8.35 -5.47
CA ASP A 401 22.39 9.03 -6.06
C ASP A 401 22.03 10.42 -6.59
N HIS A 402 20.76 10.65 -6.95
CA HIS A 402 20.27 11.96 -7.38
C HIS A 402 20.00 12.93 -6.23
N GLU A 403 19.48 12.45 -5.09
CA GLU A 403 19.13 13.27 -3.92
C GLU A 403 19.67 12.68 -2.59
N PRO A 404 20.98 12.44 -2.48
CA PRO A 404 21.52 11.71 -1.32
C PRO A 404 21.34 12.49 -0.02
N GLU A 405 21.34 13.83 -0.07
CA GLU A 405 21.05 14.69 1.08
C GLU A 405 19.65 14.47 1.65
N LYS A 406 18.68 14.10 0.81
CA LYS A 406 17.30 13.81 1.25
C LYS A 406 17.24 12.44 1.90
N TYR A 407 17.73 11.41 1.21
CA TYR A 407 17.56 10.02 1.65
C TYR A 407 18.52 9.60 2.77
N MET A 408 19.64 10.30 2.98
CA MET A 408 20.49 10.06 4.15
C MET A 408 19.76 10.31 5.49
N GLN A 409 18.64 11.05 5.44
CA GLN A 409 17.80 11.36 6.61
C GLN A 409 16.72 10.31 6.86
N SER A 410 16.64 9.25 6.06
CA SER A 410 15.58 8.24 6.15
C SER A 410 15.55 7.59 7.54
N TRP A 411 14.38 7.64 8.18
CA TRP A 411 14.12 6.92 9.43
C TRP A 411 13.90 5.43 9.12
N LEU A 412 14.99 4.65 9.06
CA LEU A 412 14.91 3.21 8.77
C LEU A 412 14.55 2.42 10.04
N PRO A 413 13.37 1.79 10.15
CA PRO A 413 12.89 1.21 11.41
C PRO A 413 13.86 0.22 12.07
N VAL A 414 14.50 -0.65 11.28
CA VAL A 414 15.48 -1.62 11.79
C VAL A 414 16.70 -0.93 12.39
N HIS A 415 17.20 0.14 11.76
CA HIS A 415 18.34 0.89 12.30
C HIS A 415 17.95 1.59 13.60
N GLN A 416 16.73 2.09 13.68
CA GLN A 416 16.21 2.82 14.84
C GLN A 416 15.98 1.89 16.04
N ILE A 417 15.58 0.64 15.79
CA ILE A 417 15.57 -0.43 16.79
C ILE A 417 17.00 -0.70 17.30
N TYR A 418 17.97 -0.89 16.41
CA TYR A 418 19.36 -1.11 16.82
C TYR A 418 20.00 0.08 17.55
N GLN A 419 19.54 1.31 17.28
CA GLN A 419 19.95 2.53 18.00
C GLN A 419 19.26 2.69 19.36
N GLY A 420 18.25 1.86 19.68
CA GLY A 420 17.49 1.94 20.92
C GLY A 420 16.39 3.01 20.95
N HIS A 421 16.01 3.55 19.78
CA HIS A 421 14.97 4.60 19.69
C HIS A 421 13.54 4.08 19.68
N CYS A 422 13.37 2.75 19.61
CA CYS A 422 12.07 2.09 19.45
C CYS A 422 11.67 1.30 20.71
N PHE A 423 12.07 1.78 21.89
CA PHE A 423 11.73 1.19 23.18
C PHE A 423 11.08 2.25 24.09
N SER A 424 10.35 1.81 25.12
CA SER A 424 9.89 2.72 26.17
C SER A 424 11.08 3.30 26.95
N PRO A 425 11.01 4.53 27.48
CA PRO A 425 12.15 5.20 28.13
C PRO A 425 12.76 4.47 29.34
N ASP A 426 12.01 3.56 29.94
CA ASP A 426 12.35 2.75 31.11
C ASP A 426 12.98 1.38 30.76
N VAL A 427 13.04 1.03 29.47
CA VAL A 427 13.65 -0.22 29.01
C VAL A 427 15.17 -0.07 28.95
N ASP A 428 15.88 -0.95 29.65
CA ASP A 428 17.34 -1.08 29.55
C ASP A 428 17.72 -2.16 28.52
N PRO A 429 18.18 -1.79 27.30
CA PRO A 429 18.57 -2.77 26.28
C PRO A 429 19.88 -3.51 26.61
N THR A 430 20.55 -3.17 27.72
CA THR A 430 21.75 -3.88 28.22
C THR A 430 21.44 -4.93 29.27
N ALA A 431 20.18 -5.05 29.72
CA ALA A 431 19.76 -6.03 30.70
C ALA A 431 19.99 -7.48 30.21
N PRO A 432 20.44 -8.41 31.07
CA PRO A 432 20.69 -9.80 30.67
C PRO A 432 19.47 -10.56 30.14
N ASP A 433 18.27 -10.15 30.55
CA ASP A 433 16.97 -10.71 30.19
C ASP A 433 16.20 -9.86 29.17
N PHE A 434 16.87 -8.93 28.50
CA PHE A 434 16.27 -8.06 27.49
C PHE A 434 15.65 -8.90 26.34
N ASP A 435 14.32 -8.81 26.19
CA ASP A 435 13.60 -9.30 25.03
C ASP A 435 13.43 -8.17 24.01
N PRO A 436 14.28 -8.09 22.97
CA PRO A 436 14.20 -7.02 21.98
C PRO A 436 12.88 -7.03 21.22
N LEU A 437 12.31 -8.21 20.93
CA LEU A 437 11.04 -8.27 20.22
C LEU A 437 9.92 -7.75 21.13
N GLY A 438 9.85 -8.22 22.38
CA GLY A 438 8.89 -7.74 23.38
C GLY A 438 8.92 -6.21 23.54
N ALA A 439 10.12 -5.64 23.73
CA ALA A 439 10.27 -4.20 23.89
C ALA A 439 9.82 -3.38 22.66
N VAL A 440 10.07 -3.87 21.44
CA VAL A 440 9.57 -3.23 20.22
C VAL A 440 8.05 -3.34 20.12
N LEU A 441 7.47 -4.50 20.43
CA LEU A 441 6.01 -4.69 20.39
C LEU A 441 5.29 -3.78 21.40
N ASP A 442 5.88 -3.58 22.58
CA ASP A 442 5.36 -2.64 23.58
C ASP A 442 5.41 -1.20 23.08
N TRP A 443 6.52 -0.78 22.45
CA TRP A 443 6.63 0.53 21.81
C TRP A 443 5.61 0.73 20.68
N TYR A 444 5.37 -0.34 19.91
CA TYR A 444 4.31 -0.40 18.90
C TYR A 444 2.91 -0.39 19.49
N ARG A 445 2.73 -0.69 20.78
CA ARG A 445 1.40 -0.98 21.38
C ARG A 445 0.68 -2.09 20.61
N LEU A 446 1.43 -3.12 20.24
CA LEU A 446 0.93 -4.27 19.51
C LEU A 446 0.70 -5.42 20.50
N GLU A 447 -0.52 -5.95 20.56
CA GLU A 447 -0.84 -7.06 21.46
C GLU A 447 -0.35 -8.38 20.87
N LYS A 448 0.76 -8.91 21.42
CA LYS A 448 1.39 -10.16 20.97
C LYS A 448 0.44 -11.36 21.11
N GLY A 449 0.29 -12.14 20.05
CA GLY A 449 -0.60 -13.29 19.95
C GLY A 449 -2.07 -12.92 19.64
N ARG A 450 -2.37 -11.62 19.56
CA ARG A 450 -3.72 -11.10 19.30
C ARG A 450 -3.79 -10.34 17.98
N ASP A 451 -2.92 -9.34 17.79
CA ASP A 451 -2.88 -8.49 16.59
C ASP A 451 -2.02 -9.09 15.46
N ASN A 452 -1.11 -10.00 15.81
CA ASN A 452 -0.02 -10.51 14.96
C ASN A 452 -0.01 -12.05 14.89
N MET A 453 1.07 -12.66 14.37
CA MET A 453 1.27 -14.12 14.29
C MET A 453 0.40 -14.82 13.21
N GLU A 454 0.36 -16.17 13.26
CA GLU A 454 -0.49 -17.03 12.44
C GLU A 454 -1.98 -16.69 12.53
N PHE A 455 -2.68 -16.81 11.41
CA PHE A 455 -4.13 -16.69 11.37
C PHE A 455 -4.81 -17.94 11.95
N GLU A 456 -4.32 -19.13 11.61
CA GLU A 456 -4.79 -20.38 12.22
C GLU A 456 -4.58 -20.39 13.75
N GLY A 457 -5.68 -20.51 14.49
CA GLY A 457 -5.71 -20.44 15.95
C GLY A 457 -5.75 -19.02 16.53
N SER A 458 -5.72 -17.98 15.69
CA SER A 458 -5.88 -16.58 16.12
C SER A 458 -7.24 -16.33 16.79
N GLU A 459 -7.31 -15.26 17.57
CA GLU A 459 -8.58 -14.80 18.13
C GLU A 459 -9.58 -14.42 17.03
N ASP A 460 -9.14 -13.76 15.96
CA ASP A 460 -10.01 -13.39 14.83
C ASP A 460 -10.67 -14.62 14.20
N GLN A 461 -9.92 -15.71 13.97
CA GLN A 461 -10.47 -16.94 13.41
C GLN A 461 -11.50 -17.59 14.35
N LYS A 462 -11.18 -17.67 15.65
CA LYS A 462 -12.04 -18.29 16.67
C LYS A 462 -13.33 -17.50 16.87
N ASN A 463 -13.21 -16.18 16.99
CA ASN A 463 -14.33 -15.27 17.18
C ASN A 463 -15.27 -15.32 15.99
N PHE A 464 -14.74 -15.24 14.76
CA PHE A 464 -15.55 -15.28 13.56
C PHE A 464 -16.32 -16.59 13.39
N ALA A 465 -15.67 -17.74 13.62
CA ALA A 465 -16.33 -19.04 13.60
C ALA A 465 -17.45 -19.11 14.66
N THR A 466 -17.17 -18.63 15.88
CA THR A 466 -18.15 -18.62 16.98
C THR A 466 -19.37 -17.76 16.64
N TRP A 467 -19.19 -16.56 16.11
CA TRP A 467 -20.31 -15.66 15.78
C TRP A 467 -21.18 -16.18 14.65
N ARG A 468 -20.61 -16.97 13.72
CA ARG A 468 -21.35 -17.62 12.64
C ARG A 468 -21.97 -18.96 13.03
N GLY A 469 -21.61 -19.51 14.19
CA GLY A 469 -22.00 -20.86 14.59
C GLY A 469 -21.29 -21.95 13.79
N ASP A 470 -20.14 -21.64 13.18
CA ASP A 470 -19.31 -22.58 12.45
C ASP A 470 -18.45 -23.41 13.45
N PRO A 471 -18.09 -24.66 13.12
CA PRO A 471 -17.21 -25.48 13.97
C PRO A 471 -15.89 -24.78 14.26
N LEU A 472 -15.41 -24.87 15.51
CA LEU A 472 -14.12 -24.29 15.88
C LEU A 472 -12.98 -25.00 15.14
N PRO A 473 -11.96 -24.27 14.67
CA PRO A 473 -10.77 -24.85 14.04
C PRO A 473 -10.12 -25.90 14.95
N GLY A 474 -9.87 -27.11 14.42
CA GLY A 474 -9.26 -28.21 15.17
C GLY A 474 -10.21 -29.02 16.06
N SER A 475 -11.50 -28.68 16.13
CA SER A 475 -12.51 -29.58 16.69
C SER A 475 -12.85 -30.65 15.65
N ALA A 476 -12.59 -31.93 15.98
CA ALA A 476 -13.14 -33.02 15.20
C ALA A 476 -14.67 -32.88 15.22
N ALA A 477 -15.32 -32.86 14.05
CA ALA A 477 -16.76 -32.91 13.98
C ALA A 477 -17.23 -34.12 14.82
N PRO A 478 -18.29 -34.01 15.65
CA PRO A 478 -18.88 -35.18 16.23
C PRO A 478 -19.27 -36.10 15.08
N GLU A 479 -18.79 -37.34 15.09
CA GLU A 479 -19.30 -38.38 14.20
C GLU A 479 -20.81 -38.47 14.47
N GLY A 480 -21.60 -37.84 13.61
CA GLY A 480 -23.04 -37.83 13.71
C GLY A 480 -23.55 -39.23 13.44
N GLU A 481 -24.07 -39.87 14.50
CA GLU A 481 -25.03 -40.96 14.37
C GLU A 481 -26.16 -40.49 13.45
N SER A 482 -26.31 -41.19 12.33
CA SER A 482 -27.47 -41.06 11.46
C SER A 482 -28.74 -41.44 12.23
N LEU A 483 -29.73 -40.54 12.23
CA LEU A 483 -31.14 -40.90 12.38
C LEU A 483 -31.94 -40.36 11.20
#